data_AF-A0ABD3E564-F1
#
_entry.id   AF-A0ABD3E564-F1
#
_cell.length_a   1.000
_cell.length_b   1.000
_cell.length_c   1.000
_cell.angle_alpha   90.00
_cell.angle_beta   90.00
_cell.angle_gamma   90.00
#
_symmetry.space_group_name_H-M   'P 1'
#
loop_
_entity.id
_entity.type
_entity.pdbx_description
1 polymer ?
#
loop_
_entity_poly.entity_id
_entity_poly.type
_entity_poly.pdbx_seq_one_letter_code
_entity_poly.pdbx_strand_id
1 'polypeptide(L)'
;MFIKTKICASIRGSVDKHNNVRDLLKAIDEQFAHSEKALASTLIMEFSSMRHNGLKGVRDYIMHMRDIAAKLKDLEVTMSETFLA
;
A
#
# COMPACT_ATOMS: atom_id res chain seq x y z
N MET A 1 -6.98 -30.77 -3.65
CA MET A 1 -6.05 -30.39 -2.55
C MET A 1 -6.84 -29.86 -1.37
N PHE A 2 -6.63 -30.43 -0.19
CA PHE A 2 -7.26 -29.98 1.06
C PHE A 2 -6.92 -28.51 1.38
N ILE A 3 -5.71 -28.05 1.08
CA ILE A 3 -5.32 -26.66 1.38
C ILE A 3 -6.19 -25.61 0.65
N LYS A 4 -6.72 -25.94 -0.54
CA LYS A 4 -7.62 -25.04 -1.29
C LYS A 4 -8.95 -24.79 -0.60
N THR A 5 -9.38 -25.67 0.32
CA THR A 5 -10.61 -25.47 1.10
C THR A 5 -10.35 -24.62 2.34
N LYS A 6 -9.08 -24.39 2.70
CA LYS A 6 -8.67 -23.53 3.82
C LYS A 6 -8.39 -22.08 3.40
N ILE A 7 -8.26 -21.82 2.10
CA ILE A 7 -8.10 -20.47 1.54
C ILE A 7 -9.47 -19.82 1.39
N CYS A 8 -9.59 -18.56 1.83
CA CYS A 8 -10.82 -17.77 1.69
C CYS A 8 -11.28 -17.66 0.23
N ALA A 9 -12.60 -17.66 0.02
CA ALA A 9 -13.19 -17.62 -1.32
C ALA A 9 -12.78 -16.38 -2.13
N SER A 10 -12.61 -15.23 -1.45
CA SER A 10 -12.13 -13.98 -2.06
C SER A 10 -10.75 -14.14 -2.70
N ILE A 11 -9.79 -14.75 -1.98
CA ILE A 11 -8.43 -14.99 -2.48
C ILE A 11 -8.43 -16.07 -3.56
N ARG A 12 -9.23 -17.12 -3.37
CA ARG A 12 -9.31 -18.26 -4.30
C ARG A 12 -9.82 -17.88 -5.69
N GLY A 13 -10.68 -16.87 -5.78
CA GLY A 13 -11.17 -16.32 -7.05
C GLY A 13 -10.17 -15.38 -7.75
N SER A 14 -9.17 -14.89 -7.01
CA SER A 14 -8.19 -13.92 -7.50
C SER A 14 -6.87 -14.55 -7.96
N VAL A 15 -6.68 -15.86 -7.80
CA VAL A 15 -5.44 -16.57 -8.14
C VAL A 15 -5.77 -17.80 -9.00
N ASP A 16 -4.92 -18.08 -9.98
CA ASP A 16 -5.09 -19.21 -10.88
C ASP A 16 -5.09 -20.58 -10.18
N LYS A 17 -5.65 -21.58 -10.86
CA LYS A 17 -5.77 -22.94 -10.30
C LYS A 17 -4.43 -23.67 -10.40
N HIS A 18 -3.72 -23.80 -9.28
CA HIS A 18 -2.50 -24.61 -9.19
C HIS A 18 -2.73 -26.00 -8.59
N ASN A 19 -2.09 -27.04 -9.12
CA ASN A 19 -2.27 -28.43 -8.65
C ASN A 19 -1.32 -28.82 -7.50
N ASN A 20 -0.24 -28.07 -7.30
CA ASN A 20 0.68 -28.24 -6.18
C ASN A 20 0.51 -27.09 -5.16
N VAL A 21 0.97 -27.31 -3.92
CA VAL A 21 0.86 -26.30 -2.85
C VAL A 21 1.86 -25.17 -3.08
N ARG A 22 3.07 -25.50 -3.54
CA ARG A 22 4.16 -24.55 -3.68
C ARG A 22 3.85 -23.45 -4.70
N ASP A 23 3.34 -23.82 -5.88
CA ASP A 23 2.99 -22.85 -6.91
C ASP A 23 1.74 -22.07 -6.53
N LEU A 24 0.80 -22.69 -5.80
CA LEU A 24 -0.36 -21.96 -5.26
C LEU A 24 0.08 -20.85 -4.29
N LEU A 25 0.99 -21.15 -3.36
CA LEU A 25 1.51 -20.16 -2.42
C LEU A 25 2.31 -19.08 -3.16
N LYS A 26 3.16 -19.46 -4.13
CA LYS A 26 3.90 -18.52 -4.97
C LYS A 26 2.98 -17.58 -5.74
N ALA A 27 1.90 -18.11 -6.33
CA ALA A 27 0.94 -17.31 -7.08
C ALA A 27 0.12 -16.37 -6.18
N ILE A 28 -0.18 -16.78 -4.94
CA ILE A 28 -0.76 -15.88 -3.94
C ILE A 28 0.23 -14.77 -3.60
N ASP A 29 1.49 -15.12 -3.30
CA ASP A 29 2.52 -14.14 -2.97
C ASP A 29 2.77 -13.16 -4.13
N GLU A 30 2.76 -13.63 -5.38
CA GLU A 30 2.91 -12.78 -6.57
C GLU A 30 1.68 -11.91 -6.82
N GLN A 31 0.48 -12.46 -6.70
CA GLN A 31 -0.78 -11.73 -6.93
C GLN A 31 -1.03 -10.64 -5.88
N PHE A 32 -0.66 -10.92 -4.63
CA PHE A 32 -0.82 -10.00 -3.50
C PHE A 32 0.52 -9.40 -3.07
N ALA A 33 1.54 -9.49 -3.92
CA ALA A 33 2.81 -8.81 -3.72
C ALA A 33 2.52 -7.32 -3.51
N HIS A 34 3.30 -6.71 -2.62
CA HIS A 34 3.17 -5.30 -2.32
C HIS A 34 3.22 -4.48 -3.62
N SER A 35 2.07 -3.93 -4.02
CA SER A 35 2.00 -3.11 -5.23
C SER A 35 2.47 -1.71 -4.87
N GLU A 36 3.52 -1.23 -5.54
CA GLU A 36 3.98 0.16 -5.46
C GLU A 36 2.82 1.14 -5.66
N LYS A 37 1.87 0.80 -6.54
CA LYS A 37 0.64 1.58 -6.78
C LYS A 37 -0.31 1.58 -5.58
N ALA A 38 -0.44 0.45 -4.89
CA ALA A 38 -1.25 0.37 -3.67
C ALA A 38 -0.59 1.16 -2.52
N LEU A 39 0.73 1.04 -2.36
CA LEU A 39 1.50 1.81 -1.39
C LEU A 39 1.38 3.31 -1.66
N ALA A 40 1.56 3.74 -2.91
CA ALA A 40 1.37 5.12 -3.34
C ALA A 40 -0.04 5.61 -3.02
N SER A 41 -1.07 4.80 -3.30
CA SER A 41 -2.46 5.15 -3.02
C SER A 41 -2.71 5.32 -1.51
N THR A 42 -2.15 4.45 -0.67
CA THR A 42 -2.22 4.58 0.80
C THR A 42 -1.53 5.85 1.29
N LEU A 43 -0.32 6.14 0.80
CA LEU A 43 0.43 7.35 1.16
C LEU A 43 -0.28 8.63 0.72
N ILE A 44 -0.89 8.66 -0.47
CA ILE A 44 -1.71 9.78 -0.94
C ILE A 44 -2.91 9.99 -0.02
N MET A 45 -3.60 8.91 0.37
CA MET A 45 -4.75 8.98 1.27
C MET A 45 -4.35 9.49 2.66
N GLU A 46 -3.24 8.99 3.21
CA GLU A 46 -2.70 9.45 4.48
C GLU A 46 -2.35 10.94 4.41
N PHE A 47 -1.60 11.36 3.37
CA PHE A 47 -1.23 12.76 3.18
C PHE A 47 -2.46 13.68 3.07
N SER A 48 -3.44 13.30 2.23
CA SER A 48 -4.64 14.11 1.96
C SER A 48 -5.59 14.21 3.15
N SER A 49 -5.58 13.21 4.04
CA SER A 49 -6.40 13.19 5.25
C SER A 49 -5.68 13.78 6.47
N MET A 50 -4.38 14.03 6.37
CA MET A 50 -3.59 14.53 7.49
C MET A 50 -3.98 15.96 7.83
N ARG A 51 -4.30 16.19 9.10
CA ARG A 51 -4.61 17.51 9.63
C ARG A 51 -3.83 17.72 10.92
N HIS A 52 -3.24 18.90 11.07
CA HIS A 52 -2.64 19.28 12.34
C HIS A 52 -3.73 19.41 13.41
N ASN A 53 -3.70 18.54 14.42
CA ASN A 53 -4.72 18.48 15.47
C ASN A 53 -4.33 19.25 16.74
N GLY A 54 -3.20 19.97 16.74
CA GLY A 54 -2.72 20.75 17.89
C GLY A 54 -2.13 19.92 19.04
N LEU A 55 -2.21 18.59 18.98
CA LEU A 55 -1.70 17.70 20.03
C LEU A 55 -0.20 17.39 19.85
N LYS A 56 0.25 17.28 18.60
CA LYS A 56 1.67 17.14 18.25
C LYS A 56 2.25 18.50 17.89
N GLY A 57 3.56 18.67 18.05
CA GLY A 57 4.24 19.90 17.67
C GLY A 57 4.17 20.14 16.16
N VAL A 58 4.11 21.41 15.76
CA VAL A 58 4.10 21.81 14.34
C VAL A 58 5.31 21.25 13.58
N ARG A 59 6.48 21.17 14.25
CA ARG A 59 7.70 20.57 13.68
C ARG A 59 7.50 19.10 13.32
N ASP A 60 6.90 18.31 14.21
CA ASP A 60 6.68 16.88 13.99
C ASP A 60 5.69 16.66 12.85
N TYR A 61 4.65 17.48 12.79
CA TYR A 61 3.69 17.47 11.69
C TYR A 61 4.36 17.77 10.33
N ILE A 62 5.19 18.82 10.25
CA ILE A 62 5.92 19.17 9.03
C ILE A 62 6.91 18.06 8.64
N MET A 63 7.62 17.48 9.60
CA MET A 63 8.54 16.36 9.35
C MET A 63 7.80 15.16 8.78
N HIS A 64 6.64 14.81 9.34
CA HIS A 64 5.84 13.70 8.89
C HIS A 64 5.29 13.92 7.46
N MET A 65 4.80 15.12 7.16
CA MET A 65 4.36 15.49 5.80
C MET A 65 5.51 15.37 4.79
N ARG A 66 6.72 15.83 5.15
CA ARG A 66 7.91 15.71 4.29
C ARG A 66 8.33 14.26 4.07
N ASP A 67 8.26 13.42 5.10
CA ASP A 67 8.60 12.00 5.00
C ASP A 67 7.68 11.27 4.01
N ILE A 68 6.37 11.53 4.08
CA ILE A 68 5.40 10.96 3.13
C ILE A 68 5.67 11.47 1.71
N ALA A 69 5.93 12.77 1.53
CA ALA A 69 6.26 13.34 0.23
C ALA A 69 7.54 12.73 -0.38
N ALA A 70 8.56 12.45 0.44
CA ALA A 70 9.78 11.78 -0.01
C ALA A 70 9.50 10.34 -0.46
N LYS A 71 8.75 9.57 0.34
CA LYS A 71 8.34 8.21 -0.02
C LYS A 71 7.53 8.16 -1.32
N LEU A 72 6.65 9.13 -1.54
CA LEU A 72 5.89 9.24 -2.80
C LEU A 72 6.80 9.54 -3.99
N LYS A 73 7.80 10.40 -3.81
CA LYS A 73 8.79 10.70 -4.85
C LYS A 73 9.61 9.46 -5.24
N ASP A 74 9.97 8.62 -4.26
CA ASP A 74 10.67 7.35 -4.51
C ASP A 74 9.81 6.36 -5.32
N LEU A 75 8.47 6.50 -5.26
CA LEU A 75 7.50 5.75 -6.06
C LEU A 75 7.15 6.46 -7.38
N GLU A 76 7.96 7.41 -7.82
CA GLU A 76 7.76 8.24 -9.02
C GLU A 76 6.46 9.08 -9.01
N VAL A 77 5.82 9.23 -7.85
CA VAL A 77 4.65 10.10 -7.66
C VAL A 77 5.11 11.51 -7.31
N THR A 78 5.06 12.40 -8.30
CA THR A 78 5.41 13.81 -8.08
C THR A 78 4.20 14.58 -7.54
N MET A 79 4.31 15.07 -6.30
CA MET A 79 3.33 16.00 -5.72
C MET A 79 3.55 17.41 -6.30
N SER A 80 2.48 18.06 -6.74
CA SER A 80 2.58 19.44 -7.26
C SER A 80 2.82 20.43 -6.12
N GLU A 81 3.59 21.49 -6.39
CA GLU A 81 3.82 22.56 -5.41
C GLU A 81 2.50 23.23 -4.98
N THR A 82 1.51 23.29 -5.87
CA THR A 82 0.16 23.77 -5.58
C THR A 82 -0.60 22.91 -4.57
N PHE A 83 -0.25 21.64 -4.42
CA PHE A 83 -0.82 20.74 -3.42
C PHE A 83 -0.08 20.82 -2.08
N LEU A 84 1.14 21.38 -2.08
CA LEU A 84 1.95 21.63 -0.90
C LEU A 84 1.77 23.05 -0.32
N ALA A 85 1.14 23.94 -1.08
CA ALA A 85 0.84 25.33 -0.73
C ALA A 85 -0.47 25.46 0.05
#